data_AF-F3FWW3-F1
#
_entry.id   AF-F3FWW3-F1
#
_cell.length_a   1.000
_cell.length_b   1.000
_cell.length_c   1.000
_cell.angle_alpha   90.00
_cell.angle_beta   90.00
_cell.angle_gamma   90.00
#
_symmetry.space_group_name_H-M   'P 1'
#
loop_
_entity.id
_entity.type
_entity.pdbx_description
1 polymer ?
#
loop_
_entity_poly.entity_id
_entity_poly.type
_entity_poly.pdbx_seq_one_letter_code
_entity_poly.pdbx_strand_id
1 'polypeptide(L)' 'ERLNAFVQALQIVIDRHDILRTSVVWDGLDSPVQVVWRQAQLHLDALELDPEYGDIGAQLHSRFDPRHYRLDIGQAPLMR' A
#
# COMPACT_ATOMS: atom_id res chain seq x y z
N GLU A 1 -7.35 -17.96 9.14
CA GLU A 1 -8.16 -17.12 10.06
C GLU A 1 -7.45 -15.89 10.57
N ARG A 2 -6.26 -16.00 11.22
CA ARG A 2 -5.55 -14.82 11.78
C ARG A 2 -5.17 -13.75 10.77
N LEU A 3 -4.71 -14.14 9.57
CA LEU A 3 -4.41 -13.20 8.49
C LEU A 3 -5.65 -12.40 8.07
N ASN A 4 -6.78 -13.08 7.85
CA ASN A 4 -8.03 -12.43 7.47
C ASN A 4 -8.51 -11.47 8.56
N ALA A 5 -8.41 -11.85 9.84
CA ALA A 5 -8.77 -10.97 10.95
C ALA A 5 -7.86 -9.73 11.02
N PHE A 6 -6.56 -9.89 10.78
CA PHE A 6 -5.61 -8.77 10.72
C PHE A 6 -5.92 -7.82 9.55
N VAL A 7 -6.17 -8.37 8.37
CA VAL A 7 -6.54 -7.62 7.16
C VAL A 7 -7.82 -6.83 7.39
N GLN A 8 -8.84 -7.44 7.98
CA GLN A 8 -10.09 -6.77 8.33
C GLN A 8 -9.87 -5.65 9.37
N ALA A 9 -9.06 -5.89 10.39
CA ALA A 9 -8.73 -4.87 11.38
C ALA A 9 -8.03 -3.67 10.73
N LEU A 10 -7.09 -3.90 9.81
CA LEU A 10 -6.40 -2.84 9.10
C LEU A 10 -7.34 -2.08 8.15
N GLN A 11 -8.25 -2.78 7.48
CA GLN A 11 -9.30 -2.14 6.68
C GLN A 11 -10.18 -1.20 7.52
N ILE A 12 -10.55 -1.59 8.74
CA ILE A 12 -11.31 -0.73 9.66
C ILE A 12 -10.53 0.55 10.01
N VAL A 13 -9.21 0.44 10.21
CA VAL A 13 -8.35 1.61 10.46
C VAL A 13 -8.31 2.54 9.24
N ILE A 14 -8.19 1.98 8.03
CA ILE A 14 -8.25 2.75 6.77
C ILE A 14 -9.59 3.47 6.66
N ASP A 15 -10.70 2.76 6.87
CA ASP A 15 -12.05 3.32 6.76
C ASP A 15 -12.28 4.46 7.77
N ARG A 16 -11.70 4.36 8.97
CA ARG A 16 -11.85 5.35 10.05
C ARG A 16 -11.02 6.62 9.86
N HIS A 17 -9.94 6.58 9.08
CA HIS A 17 -8.97 7.66 9.01
C HIS A 17 -8.80 8.22 7.59
N ASP A 18 -9.25 9.44 7.37
CA ASP A 18 -9.19 10.16 6.09
C ASP A 18 -7.78 10.18 5.47
N ILE A 19 -6.75 10.35 6.31
CA ILE A 19 -5.35 10.37 5.86
C ILE A 19 -4.94 9.08 5.14
N LEU A 20 -5.49 7.93 5.55
CA LEU A 20 -5.21 6.64 4.91
C LEU A 20 -6.02 6.44 3.63
N ARG A 21 -7.10 7.20 3.44
CA ARG A 21 -7.92 7.21 2.22
C ARG A 21 -7.56 8.39 1.31
N THR A 22 -6.37 8.96 1.46
CA THR A 22 -5.94 10.13 0.67
C THR A 22 -5.02 9.70 -0.48
N SER A 23 -5.22 10.26 -1.68
CA SER A 23 -4.24 10.21 -2.78
C SER A 23 -4.05 11.61 -3.38
N VAL A 24 -3.04 11.76 -4.24
CA VAL A 24 -2.78 12.98 -4.99
C VAL A 24 -3.26 12.80 -6.43
N VAL A 25 -4.09 13.72 -6.93
CA VAL A 25 -4.56 13.73 -8.32
C VAL A 25 -4.02 14.96 -9.01
N TRP A 26 -3.51 14.81 -10.23
CA TRP A 26 -2.94 15.90 -11.03
C TRP A 26 -3.34 15.86 -12.51
N ASP A 27 -3.91 14.77 -13.00
CA ASP A 27 -4.31 14.66 -14.41
C ASP A 27 -5.50 15.57 -14.71
N GLY A 28 -5.35 16.43 -15.71
CA GLY A 28 -6.38 17.41 -16.11
C GLY A 28 -6.65 18.54 -15.10
N LEU A 29 -5.77 18.77 -14.12
CA LEU A 29 -5.92 19.82 -13.11
C LEU A 29 -4.78 20.85 -13.19
N ASP A 30 -5.08 22.11 -12.87
CA ASP A 30 -4.09 23.21 -12.88
C ASP A 30 -2.98 23.04 -11.84
N SER A 31 -3.23 22.27 -10.78
CA SER A 31 -2.26 21.91 -9.75
C SER A 31 -2.59 20.55 -9.11
N PRO A 32 -1.61 19.84 -8.53
CA PRO A 32 -1.88 18.63 -7.76
C PRO A 32 -2.80 18.91 -6.58
N VAL A 33 -3.80 18.05 -6.37
CA VAL A 33 -4.74 18.15 -5.24
C VAL A 33 -4.76 16.86 -4.44
N GLN A 34 -4.95 16.98 -3.13
CA GLN A 34 -5.18 15.82 -2.27
C GLN A 34 -6.67 15.49 -2.24
N VAL A 35 -7.00 14.24 -2.54
CA VAL A 35 -8.38 13.74 -2.60
C VAL A 35 -8.57 12.71 -1.49
N VAL A 36 -9.53 12.97 -0.61
CA VAL A 36 -9.98 11.98 0.39
C VAL A 36 -11.11 11.16 -0.22
N TRP A 37 -10.82 9.89 -0.48
CA TRP A 37 -11.78 8.95 -1.06
C TRP A 37 -12.80 8.50 -0.02
N ARG A 38 -14.05 8.24 -0.41
CA ARG A 38 -15.07 7.67 0.51
C ARG A 38 -14.71 6.25 0.94
N GLN A 39 -14.07 5.49 0.07
CA GLN A 39 -13.60 4.13 0.34
C GLN A 39 -12.23 3.97 -0.30
N ALA A 40 -11.32 3.30 0.40
CA ALA A 40 -10.04 2.85 -0.12
C ALA A 40 -9.78 1.45 0.41
N GLN A 41 -9.56 0.47 -0.47
CA GLN A 41 -9.40 -0.93 -0.08
C GLN A 41 -7.93 -1.25 0.11
N LEU A 42 -7.61 -2.02 1.17
CA LEU A 42 -6.28 -2.55 1.38
C LEU A 42 -5.93 -3.52 0.25
N HIS A 43 -4.77 -3.31 -0.38
CA HIS A 43 -4.24 -4.22 -1.38
C HIS A 43 -3.47 -5.35 -0.68
N LEU A 44 -3.72 -6.60 -1.11
CA LEU A 44 -2.97 -7.77 -0.66
C LEU A 44 -2.24 -8.39 -1.84
N ASP A 45 -0.91 -8.35 -1.79
CA ASP A 45 -0.05 -9.00 -2.78
C ASP A 45 0.59 -10.25 -2.17
N ALA A 46 0.34 -11.42 -2.76
CA ALA A 46 1.04 -12.64 -2.39
C ALA A 46 2.41 -12.67 -3.07
N LEU A 47 3.45 -12.99 -2.30
CA LEU A 47 4.83 -13.05 -2.77
C LEU A 47 5.32 -14.49 -2.67
N GLU A 48 5.80 -15.02 -3.78
CA GLU A 48 6.55 -16.26 -3.80
C GLU A 48 8.03 -15.92 -3.61
N LEU A 49 8.62 -16.47 -2.55
CA LEU A 49 10.02 -16.32 -2.20
C LEU A 49 10.60 -17.71 -2.06
N ASP A 50 11.81 -17.89 -2.59
CA ASP A 50 12.44 -19.20 -2.66
C ASP A 50 13.74 -19.17 -1.85
N PRO A 51 13.86 -19.99 -0.79
CA PRO A 51 15.08 -20.08 0.02
C PRO A 51 16.35 -20.43 -0.79
N GLU A 52 16.21 -21.03 -1.98
CA GLU A 52 17.35 -21.31 -2.86
C GLU A 52 18.04 -20.04 -3.35
N TYR A 53 17.31 -18.92 -3.45
CA TYR A 53 17.86 -17.61 -3.82
C TYR A 53 18.39 -16.80 -2.62
N GLY A 54 18.55 -17.44 -1.46
CA GLY A 54 19.14 -16.86 -0.24
C GLY A 54 18.13 -16.58 0.87
N ASP A 55 18.57 -15.86 1.90
CA ASP A 55 17.72 -15.54 3.06
C ASP A 55 16.44 -14.79 2.66
N ILE A 56 15.29 -15.26 3.15
CA ILE A 56 13.97 -14.69 2.83
C ILE A 56 13.86 -13.22 3.26
N GLY A 57 14.45 -12.87 4.40
CA GLY A 57 14.50 -11.50 4.88
C GLY A 57 15.28 -10.60 3.93
N ALA A 58 16.46 -11.04 3.47
CA ALA A 58 17.26 -10.32 2.49
C ALA A 58 16.54 -10.15 1.15
N GLN A 59 15.82 -11.18 0.69
CA GLN A 59 15.01 -11.09 -0.54
C GLN A 59 13.91 -10.03 -0.42
N LEU A 60 13.19 -10.00 0.71
CA LEU A 60 12.18 -8.97 1.01
C LEU A 60 12.79 -7.57 1.04
N HIS A 61 13.89 -7.37 1.76
CA HIS A 61 14.56 -6.07 1.85
C HIS A 61 15.04 -5.58 0.49
N SER A 62 15.60 -6.47 -0.34
CA SER A 62 16.05 -6.10 -1.68
C SER A 62 14.88 -5.71 -2.59
N ARG A 63 13.76 -6.44 -2.53
CA ARG A 63 12.59 -6.17 -3.36
C ARG A 63 11.90 -4.86 -2.99
N PHE A 64 11.85 -4.54 -1.70
CA PHE A 64 11.19 -3.36 -1.17
C PHE A 64 12.17 -2.24 -0.75
N ASP A 65 13.37 -2.22 -1.34
CA ASP A 65 14.36 -1.16 -1.08
C ASP A 65 13.76 0.20 -1.50
N PRO A 66 13.62 1.18 -0.57
CA PRO A 66 13.02 2.48 -0.85
C PRO A 66 13.71 3.29 -1.94
N ARG A 67 14.92 2.92 -2.38
CA ARG A 67 15.61 3.54 -3.50
C ARG A 67 14.94 3.27 -4.84
N HIS A 68 14.32 2.09 -5.00
CA HIS A 68 13.75 1.63 -6.27
C HIS A 68 12.28 1.23 -6.15
N TYR A 69 11.82 0.86 -4.95
CA TYR A 69 10.41 0.59 -4.67
C TYR A 69 9.71 1.90 -4.27
N ARG A 70 8.75 2.32 -5.09
CA ARG A 70 7.97 3.55 -4.89
C ARG A 70 6.50 3.20 -4.72
N LEU A 71 5.81 3.98 -3.88
CA LEU A 71 4.36 3.97 -3.83
C LEU A 71 3.80 4.84 -4.96
N ASP A 72 2.74 4.37 -5.59
CA ASP A 72 1.96 5.20 -6.51
C ASP A 72 1.12 6.17 -5.67
N ILE A 73 1.51 7.45 -5.67
CA ILE A 73 0.81 8.48 -4.90
C ILE A 73 -0.56 8.84 -5.49
N GLY A 74 -0.87 8.37 -6.70
CA GLY A 74 -2.17 8.51 -7.35
C GLY A 74 -3.25 7.62 -6.76
N GLN A 75 -2.88 6.57 -6.04
CA GLN A 75 -3.80 5.54 -5.56
C GLN A 75 -3.83 5.45 -4.03
N ALA A 76 -5.01 5.65 -3.45
CA ALA A 76 -5.23 5.38 -2.03
C ALA A 76 -5.57 3.89 -1.82
N PRO A 77 -5.21 3.30 -0.66
CA PRO A 77 -4.43 3.89 0.42
C PRO A 77 -2.94 3.98 0.06
N LEU A 78 -2.22 4.99 0.59
CA LEU A 78 -0.77 5.17 0.36
C LEU A 78 0.08 4.21 1.20
N MET A 79 -0.23 2.92 1.09
CA MET A 79 0.45 1.82 1.76
C MET A 79 0.31 0.55 0.92
N ARG A 80 1.30 -0.33 1.01
CA ARG A 80 1.36 -1.65 0.37
C ARG A 80 1.90 -2.68 1.34
#